data_AF-A0A9P3GMM5-F1
#
_entry.id   AF-A0A9P3GMM5-F1
#
_cell.length_a   1.000
_cell.length_b   1.000
_cell.length_c   1.000
_cell.angle_alpha   90.00
_cell.angle_beta   90.00
_cell.angle_gamma   90.00
#
_symmetry.space_group_name_H-M   'P 1'
#
loop_
_entity.id
_entity.type
_entity.pdbx_description
1 polymer ?
#
loop_
_entity_poly.entity_id
_entity_poly.type
_entity_poly.pdbx_seq_one_letter_code
_entity_poly.pdbx_strand_id
1 'polypeptide(L)'
;AKTTRTSSSTPLDDDDDPEDEDDEDDELDTDAEAFDEEEIAAVIAAVQAEHELSLADQRFARFTVTKIVELAKRVFHSPTIRADLKSCCIKDKVADLQMIRAIPTRWNSLAQAIGRVLKLRAPLTRLLKLPKYNKKGKKGLARFYLEDEEWDLLTQLHGVLVIFLKATERISQSNVPLLHEVIPVIDIISGWLIESMANADGALSTQVRYGAVLGWKLLNKYYSATDESIMYRCIMMLHPKHKLEYFREQKWKTTWITAAEELLRQEWELHYKPKPDENASASASQSQTTDNDPFASLDTFTLDGDGDILDNWLQTPTTRSCNDPLGFWDQHRKAGGIWEPLARMALDFLSAPAASTDVERAFS
;
A
#
# COMPACT_ATOMS: atom_id res chain seq x y z
N ALA A 1 -18.17 18.26 -80.04
CA ALA A 1 -17.62 18.11 -78.67
C ALA A 1 -18.78 17.91 -77.71
N LYS A 2 -18.73 16.80 -76.92
CA LYS A 2 -19.36 16.55 -75.59
C LYS A 2 -20.81 17.05 -75.37
N THR A 3 -21.88 16.23 -75.32
CA THR A 3 -22.25 15.17 -74.34
C THR A 3 -21.92 15.59 -72.90
N THR A 4 -22.85 15.77 -71.96
CA THR A 4 -23.69 14.79 -71.21
C THR A 4 -24.53 15.61 -70.21
N ARG A 5 -25.83 15.38 -69.98
CA ARG A 5 -26.55 14.30 -69.26
C ARG A 5 -27.04 14.80 -67.89
N THR A 6 -28.36 14.75 -67.76
CA THR A 6 -29.21 15.19 -66.65
C THR A 6 -29.19 14.26 -65.44
N SER A 7 -29.15 14.92 -64.28
CA SER A 7 -29.59 14.58 -62.92
C SER A 7 -30.29 13.23 -62.65
N SER A 8 -29.74 12.50 -61.66
CA SER A 8 -30.45 11.54 -60.80
C SER A 8 -30.02 11.81 -59.36
N SER A 9 -30.99 12.10 -58.51
CA SER A 9 -30.84 12.40 -57.09
C SER A 9 -30.79 11.13 -56.23
N THR A 10 -29.82 11.07 -55.32
CA THR A 10 -29.76 10.14 -54.18
C THR A 10 -29.53 10.96 -52.91
N PRO A 11 -30.23 10.68 -51.79
CA PRO A 11 -29.98 11.35 -50.52
C PRO A 11 -28.65 10.88 -49.91
N LEU A 12 -27.94 11.81 -49.31
CA LEU A 12 -26.73 11.59 -48.51
C LEU A 12 -27.12 10.89 -47.21
N ASP A 13 -26.58 9.70 -46.97
CA ASP A 13 -26.45 9.12 -45.63
C ASP A 13 -25.28 9.82 -44.94
N ASP A 14 -25.59 10.75 -44.03
CA ASP A 14 -24.64 11.28 -43.05
C ASP A 14 -24.51 10.26 -41.90
N ASP A 15 -23.66 9.25 -42.10
CA ASP A 15 -23.05 8.46 -41.02
C ASP A 15 -21.56 8.83 -40.96
N ASP A 16 -21.30 10.05 -40.49
CA ASP A 16 -19.96 10.52 -40.13
C ASP A 16 -19.75 10.21 -38.63
N ASP A 17 -19.43 8.94 -38.34
CA ASP A 17 -18.95 8.52 -37.01
C ASP A 17 -17.46 8.87 -36.96
N PRO A 18 -17.04 9.85 -36.15
CA PRO A 18 -15.70 10.38 -36.20
C PRO A 18 -14.67 9.31 -35.86
N GLU A 19 -13.60 9.35 -36.63
CA GLU A 19 -12.46 8.47 -36.65
C GLU A 19 -12.01 8.09 -35.23
N ASP A 20 -11.93 6.77 -34.96
CA ASP A 20 -11.20 6.20 -33.83
C ASP A 20 -9.70 6.54 -34.05
N GLU A 21 -9.30 7.79 -33.77
CA GLU A 21 -7.90 8.16 -33.54
C GLU A 21 -7.55 7.63 -32.15
N ASP A 22 -6.86 6.48 -32.14
CA ASP A 22 -6.14 5.95 -30.99
C ASP A 22 -5.01 6.94 -30.65
N ASP A 23 -5.33 8.02 -29.94
CA ASP A 23 -4.34 8.90 -29.32
C ASP A 23 -3.75 8.19 -28.09
N GLU A 24 -2.66 7.48 -28.33
CA GLU A 24 -1.68 7.09 -27.32
C GLU A 24 -0.95 8.35 -26.81
N ASP A 25 -1.50 9.01 -25.80
CA ASP A 25 -0.76 9.99 -24.98
C ASP A 25 -1.27 9.94 -23.54
N ASP A 26 -0.97 8.85 -22.84
CA ASP A 26 -0.72 8.93 -21.40
C ASP A 26 0.75 9.36 -21.27
N GLU A 27 1.02 10.66 -21.10
CA GLU A 27 2.35 11.17 -20.68
C GLU A 27 2.71 10.47 -19.35
N LEU A 28 3.49 9.40 -19.46
CA LEU A 28 4.05 8.67 -18.33
C LEU A 28 5.20 9.49 -17.76
N ASP A 29 5.22 9.62 -16.43
CA ASP A 29 6.40 10.07 -15.69
C ASP A 29 7.48 8.99 -15.80
N THR A 30 8.27 9.04 -16.87
CA THR A 30 9.22 8.00 -17.28
C THR A 30 10.38 7.78 -16.33
N ASP A 31 10.61 8.72 -15.40
CA ASP A 31 11.88 8.82 -14.69
C ASP A 31 11.86 8.06 -13.35
N ALA A 32 10.67 7.82 -12.76
CA ALA A 32 10.53 7.04 -11.53
C ALA A 32 10.36 5.52 -11.78
N GLU A 33 9.87 5.12 -12.95
CA GLU A 33 9.58 3.70 -13.28
C GLU A 33 10.80 2.93 -13.79
N ALA A 34 11.78 3.61 -14.40
CA ALA A 34 12.94 2.95 -15.02
C ALA A 34 13.94 2.32 -14.02
N PHE A 35 13.95 2.77 -12.76
CA PHE A 35 14.94 2.32 -11.78
C PHE A 35 14.71 0.89 -11.25
N ASP A 36 13.54 0.29 -11.48
CA ASP A 36 13.14 -0.94 -10.79
C ASP A 36 12.83 -2.14 -11.70
N GLU A 37 12.79 -1.96 -13.01
CA GLU A 37 12.41 -3.03 -13.94
C GLU A 37 13.41 -4.20 -13.96
N GLU A 38 14.71 -3.91 -13.92
CA GLU A 38 15.77 -4.95 -13.94
C GLU A 38 15.70 -5.82 -12.67
N GLU A 39 15.50 -5.19 -11.51
CA GLU A 39 15.40 -5.91 -10.25
C GLU A 39 14.10 -6.70 -10.14
N ILE A 40 12.97 -6.15 -10.63
CA ILE A 40 11.71 -6.90 -10.74
C ILE A 40 11.89 -8.11 -11.65
N ALA A 41 12.57 -7.94 -12.80
CA ALA A 41 12.87 -9.03 -13.72
C ALA A 41 13.75 -10.10 -13.06
N ALA A 42 14.74 -9.70 -12.25
CA ALA A 42 15.58 -10.62 -11.49
C ALA A 42 14.78 -11.44 -10.47
N VAL A 43 13.85 -10.81 -9.74
CA VAL A 43 12.93 -11.51 -8.82
C VAL A 43 12.07 -12.52 -9.58
N ILE A 44 11.51 -12.13 -10.72
CA ILE A 44 10.71 -13.02 -11.57
C ILE A 44 11.55 -14.22 -12.02
N ALA A 45 12.76 -14.00 -12.53
CA ALA A 45 13.66 -15.06 -12.97
C ALA A 45 14.03 -16.03 -11.84
N ALA A 46 14.29 -15.52 -10.64
CA ALA A 46 14.57 -16.34 -9.46
C ALA A 46 13.37 -17.19 -9.03
N VAL A 47 12.14 -16.67 -9.13
CA VAL A 47 10.93 -17.48 -8.89
C VAL A 47 10.77 -18.55 -9.95
N GLN A 48 10.94 -18.20 -11.23
CA GLN A 48 10.82 -19.14 -12.35
C GLN A 48 11.82 -20.31 -12.26
N ALA A 49 13.01 -20.08 -11.69
CA ALA A 49 14.01 -21.13 -11.48
C ALA A 49 13.62 -22.13 -10.37
N GLU A 50 12.86 -21.70 -9.37
CA GLU A 50 12.44 -22.54 -8.23
C GLU A 50 11.03 -23.11 -8.39
N HIS A 51 10.16 -22.40 -9.10
CA HIS A 51 8.75 -22.70 -9.26
C HIS A 51 8.38 -22.56 -10.73
N GLU A 52 8.01 -23.65 -11.39
CA GLU A 52 7.56 -23.62 -12.77
C GLU A 52 6.04 -23.49 -12.85
N LEU A 53 5.56 -22.52 -13.63
CA LEU A 53 4.17 -22.43 -14.06
C LEU A 53 4.12 -22.70 -15.57
N SER A 54 3.24 -23.61 -16.00
CA SER A 54 3.17 -23.98 -17.42
C SER A 54 2.88 -22.77 -18.31
N LEU A 55 3.42 -22.77 -19.54
CA LEU A 55 3.15 -21.67 -20.49
C LEU A 55 1.65 -21.52 -20.81
N ALA A 56 0.90 -22.62 -20.76
CA ALA A 56 -0.55 -22.61 -20.94
C ALA A 56 -1.24 -21.86 -19.79
N ASP A 57 -0.86 -22.15 -18.55
CA ASP A 57 -1.41 -21.50 -17.35
C ASP A 57 -1.06 -20.02 -17.28
N GLN A 58 0.19 -19.67 -17.64
CA GLN A 58 0.62 -18.27 -17.75
C GLN A 58 -0.21 -17.51 -18.79
N ARG A 59 -0.42 -18.10 -19.97
CA ARG A 59 -1.23 -17.49 -21.04
C ARG A 59 -2.68 -17.34 -20.63
N PHE A 60 -3.25 -18.37 -20.01
CA PHE A 60 -4.62 -18.34 -19.50
C PHE A 60 -4.82 -17.17 -18.54
N ALA A 61 -4.00 -17.08 -17.48
CA ALA A 61 -4.14 -16.02 -16.49
C ALA A 61 -3.94 -14.62 -17.07
N ARG A 62 -2.91 -14.43 -17.91
CA ARG A 62 -2.67 -13.15 -18.59
C ARG A 62 -3.85 -12.76 -19.47
N PHE A 63 -4.35 -13.68 -20.28
CA PHE A 63 -5.44 -13.41 -21.20
C PHE A 63 -6.74 -13.06 -20.47
N THR A 64 -7.07 -13.74 -19.37
CA THR A 64 -8.22 -13.42 -18.53
C THR A 64 -8.16 -11.99 -17.98
N VAL A 65 -6.99 -11.58 -17.47
CA VAL A 65 -6.80 -10.19 -17.00
C VAL A 65 -6.86 -9.19 -18.16
N THR A 66 -6.22 -9.49 -19.29
CA THR A 66 -6.27 -8.62 -20.48
C THR A 66 -7.71 -8.42 -20.98
N LYS A 67 -8.54 -9.47 -20.99
CA LYS A 67 -9.95 -9.36 -21.40
C LYS A 67 -10.69 -8.30 -20.60
N ILE A 68 -10.55 -8.30 -19.27
CA ILE A 68 -11.30 -7.36 -18.42
C ILE A 68 -10.78 -5.93 -18.53
N VAL A 69 -9.46 -5.75 -18.68
CA VAL A 69 -8.83 -4.44 -18.82
C VAL A 69 -9.25 -3.81 -20.15
N GLU A 70 -9.16 -4.56 -21.23
CA GLU A 70 -9.55 -4.09 -22.57
C GLU A 70 -11.05 -3.91 -22.71
N LEU A 71 -11.87 -4.78 -22.08
CA LEU A 71 -13.31 -4.56 -22.02
C LEU A 71 -13.65 -3.28 -21.26
N ALA A 72 -12.98 -3.00 -20.12
CA ALA A 72 -13.20 -1.78 -19.35
C ALA A 72 -12.87 -0.53 -20.17
N LYS A 73 -11.75 -0.54 -20.92
CA LYS A 73 -11.40 0.53 -21.87
C LYS A 73 -12.48 0.71 -22.93
N ARG A 74 -12.94 -0.38 -23.55
CA ARG A 74 -13.95 -0.30 -24.62
C ARG A 74 -15.31 0.19 -24.13
N VAL A 75 -15.72 -0.23 -22.92
CA VAL A 75 -16.93 0.27 -22.26
C VAL A 75 -16.78 1.76 -21.94
N PHE A 76 -15.64 2.17 -21.38
CA PHE A 76 -15.40 3.56 -21.00
C PHE A 76 -15.56 4.55 -22.16
N HIS A 77 -14.95 4.26 -23.31
CA HIS A 77 -14.97 5.14 -24.49
C HIS A 77 -16.25 5.05 -25.33
N SER A 78 -17.18 4.12 -25.04
CA SER A 78 -18.40 3.96 -25.83
C SER A 78 -19.67 4.31 -25.03
N PRO A 79 -20.28 5.49 -25.26
CA PRO A 79 -21.57 5.86 -24.66
C PRO A 79 -22.65 4.81 -24.86
N THR A 80 -22.71 4.22 -26.05
CA THR A 80 -23.65 3.17 -26.41
C THR A 80 -23.48 1.93 -25.54
N ILE A 81 -22.25 1.42 -25.40
CA ILE A 81 -21.99 0.23 -24.57
C ILE A 81 -22.29 0.52 -23.09
N ARG A 82 -22.01 1.72 -22.58
CA ARG A 82 -22.35 2.11 -21.19
C ARG A 82 -23.86 2.12 -20.95
N ALA A 83 -24.64 2.63 -21.90
CA ALA A 83 -26.09 2.63 -21.82
C ALA A 83 -26.67 1.21 -21.84
N ASP A 84 -26.08 0.31 -22.63
CA ASP A 84 -26.46 -1.10 -22.64
C ASP A 84 -26.06 -1.83 -21.37
N LEU A 85 -24.88 -1.55 -20.82
CA LEU A 85 -24.44 -2.10 -19.54
C LEU A 85 -25.40 -1.69 -18.43
N LYS A 86 -25.76 -0.40 -18.37
CA LYS A 86 -26.80 0.11 -17.45
C LYS A 86 -28.12 -0.63 -17.61
N SER A 87 -28.56 -0.83 -18.85
CA SER A 87 -29.79 -1.59 -19.14
C SER A 87 -29.69 -3.05 -18.68
N CYS A 88 -28.51 -3.67 -18.79
CA CYS A 88 -28.26 -5.01 -18.26
C CYS A 88 -28.27 -5.03 -16.73
N CYS A 89 -27.65 -4.05 -16.06
CA CYS A 89 -27.68 -3.90 -14.60
C CYS A 89 -29.12 -3.82 -14.08
N ILE A 90 -29.97 -3.00 -14.70
CA ILE A 90 -31.40 -2.88 -14.34
C ILE A 90 -32.12 -4.23 -14.49
N LYS A 91 -31.90 -4.95 -15.60
CA LYS A 91 -32.53 -6.25 -15.87
C LYS A 91 -32.09 -7.33 -14.86
N ASP A 92 -30.82 -7.33 -14.49
CA ASP A 92 -30.24 -8.29 -13.54
C ASP A 92 -30.38 -7.85 -12.08
N LYS A 93 -31.05 -6.72 -11.82
CA LYS A 93 -31.26 -6.15 -10.47
C LYS A 93 -29.94 -5.90 -9.72
N VAL A 94 -28.90 -5.54 -10.46
CA VAL A 94 -27.61 -5.11 -9.93
C VAL A 94 -27.57 -3.58 -9.94
N ALA A 95 -26.89 -2.97 -8.97
CA ALA A 95 -26.68 -1.51 -8.97
C ALA A 95 -26.09 -1.03 -10.31
N ASP A 96 -26.51 0.16 -10.75
CA ASP A 96 -26.00 0.80 -11.98
C ASP A 96 -24.55 1.23 -11.77
N LEU A 97 -23.63 0.29 -11.95
CA LEU A 97 -22.20 0.48 -11.81
C LEU A 97 -21.54 0.43 -13.19
N GLN A 98 -20.63 1.36 -13.45
CA GLN A 98 -19.74 1.32 -14.61
C GLN A 98 -18.52 0.42 -14.34
N MET A 99 -17.87 -0.06 -15.39
CA MET A 99 -16.55 -0.70 -15.22
C MET A 99 -15.51 0.32 -14.74
N ILE A 100 -14.53 -0.14 -13.96
CA ILE A 100 -13.36 0.65 -13.58
C ILE A 100 -12.23 0.28 -14.54
N ARG A 101 -11.54 1.28 -15.09
CA ARG A 101 -10.32 1.05 -15.88
C ARG A 101 -9.15 0.78 -14.93
N ALA A 102 -8.40 -0.28 -15.19
CA ALA A 102 -7.10 -0.47 -14.55
C ALA A 102 -6.12 0.54 -15.17
N ILE A 103 -5.43 1.28 -14.32
CA ILE A 103 -4.41 2.27 -14.67
C ILE A 103 -3.06 1.63 -14.32
N PRO A 104 -2.17 1.38 -15.30
CA PRO A 104 -0.89 0.70 -15.07
C PRO A 104 -0.06 1.32 -13.94
N THR A 105 0.00 2.65 -13.92
CA THR A 105 0.76 3.45 -12.93
C THR A 105 0.11 3.50 -11.54
N ARG A 106 -1.09 2.95 -11.35
CA ARG A 106 -1.79 2.91 -10.07
C ARG A 106 -2.02 1.47 -9.64
N TRP A 107 -1.09 0.94 -8.84
CA TRP A 107 -1.05 -0.44 -8.33
C TRP A 107 -2.39 -1.02 -7.81
N ASN A 108 -3.25 -0.21 -7.19
CA ASN A 108 -4.55 -0.68 -6.68
C ASN A 108 -5.68 -0.73 -7.71
N SER A 109 -5.52 -0.08 -8.85
CA SER A 109 -6.58 0.07 -9.84
C SER A 109 -7.02 -1.29 -10.42
N LEU A 110 -6.11 -2.25 -10.55
CA LEU A 110 -6.43 -3.59 -11.02
C LEU A 110 -7.31 -4.35 -10.02
N ALA A 111 -6.99 -4.30 -8.73
CA ALA A 111 -7.80 -4.93 -7.69
C ALA A 111 -9.22 -4.33 -7.66
N GLN A 112 -9.33 -3.00 -7.75
CA GLN A 112 -10.61 -2.30 -7.84
C GLN A 112 -11.38 -2.66 -9.12
N ALA A 113 -10.69 -2.76 -10.27
CA ALA A 113 -11.28 -3.16 -11.54
C ALA A 113 -11.85 -4.58 -11.49
N ILE A 114 -11.08 -5.55 -10.98
CA ILE A 114 -11.55 -6.93 -10.80
C ILE A 114 -12.73 -6.97 -9.84
N GLY A 115 -12.65 -6.28 -8.69
CA GLY A 115 -13.74 -6.23 -7.72
C GLY A 115 -15.03 -5.65 -8.31
N ARG A 116 -14.92 -4.66 -9.21
CA ARG A 116 -16.06 -4.12 -9.97
C ARG A 116 -16.61 -5.12 -10.98
N VAL A 117 -15.73 -5.80 -11.72
CA VAL A 117 -16.10 -6.83 -12.70
C VAL A 117 -16.87 -7.98 -12.04
N LEU A 118 -16.43 -8.44 -10.87
CA LEU A 118 -17.11 -9.49 -10.11
C LEU A 118 -18.53 -9.08 -9.68
N LYS A 119 -18.72 -7.83 -9.22
CA LYS A 119 -20.05 -7.27 -8.92
C LYS A 119 -20.94 -7.19 -10.16
N LEU A 120 -20.35 -7.02 -11.33
CA LEU A 120 -21.02 -6.90 -12.62
C LEU A 120 -21.11 -8.22 -13.40
N ARG A 121 -20.83 -9.38 -12.79
CA ARG A 121 -20.79 -10.69 -13.49
C ARG A 121 -22.03 -10.93 -14.36
N ALA A 122 -23.23 -10.91 -13.78
CA ALA A 122 -24.46 -11.15 -14.53
C ALA A 122 -24.73 -10.09 -15.64
N PRO A 123 -24.67 -8.78 -15.34
CA PRO A 123 -24.80 -7.73 -16.36
C PRO A 123 -23.81 -7.84 -17.51
N LEU A 124 -22.54 -8.14 -17.23
CA LEU A 124 -21.50 -8.29 -18.26
C LEU A 124 -21.74 -9.53 -19.12
N THR A 125 -22.05 -10.68 -18.51
CA THR A 125 -22.42 -11.89 -19.27
C THR A 125 -23.60 -11.62 -20.21
N ARG A 126 -24.60 -10.84 -19.77
CA ARG A 126 -25.73 -10.43 -20.60
C ARG A 126 -25.33 -9.47 -21.72
N LEU A 127 -24.55 -8.44 -21.41
CA LEU A 127 -24.05 -7.45 -22.36
C LEU A 127 -23.28 -8.12 -23.50
N LEU A 128 -22.35 -9.01 -23.17
CA LEU A 128 -21.48 -9.71 -24.12
C LEU A 128 -22.24 -10.70 -25.01
N LYS A 129 -23.43 -11.14 -24.58
CA LYS A 129 -24.35 -12.01 -25.34
C LYS A 129 -25.36 -11.24 -26.19
N LEU A 130 -25.40 -9.91 -26.14
CA LEU A 130 -26.34 -9.14 -26.96
C LEU A 130 -26.07 -9.36 -28.46
N PRO A 131 -27.10 -9.60 -29.30
CA PRO A 131 -26.91 -9.89 -30.72
C PRO A 131 -26.10 -8.84 -31.48
N LYS A 132 -26.25 -7.56 -31.13
CA LYS A 132 -25.51 -6.44 -31.75
C LYS A 132 -24.00 -6.49 -31.52
N TYR A 133 -23.55 -7.17 -30.47
CA TYR A 133 -22.12 -7.32 -30.11
C TYR A 133 -21.56 -8.71 -30.43
N ASN A 134 -22.39 -9.61 -30.97
CA ASN A 134 -22.04 -10.99 -31.29
C ASN A 134 -21.35 -11.15 -32.66
N LYS A 135 -20.91 -10.05 -33.29
CA LYS A 135 -20.10 -10.10 -34.50
C LYS A 135 -18.68 -10.57 -34.14
N LYS A 136 -18.15 -11.56 -34.87
CA LYS A 136 -16.75 -11.99 -34.72
C LYS A 136 -15.80 -10.93 -35.28
N GLY A 137 -14.70 -10.64 -34.59
CA GLY A 137 -13.64 -9.73 -35.03
C GLY A 137 -13.31 -8.60 -34.04
N LYS A 138 -12.37 -7.72 -34.43
CA LYS A 138 -11.83 -6.62 -33.59
C LYS A 138 -12.86 -5.59 -33.11
N LYS A 139 -14.02 -5.49 -33.77
CA LYS A 139 -15.10 -4.56 -33.37
C LYS A 139 -16.17 -5.19 -32.47
N GLY A 140 -16.19 -6.52 -32.30
CA GLY A 140 -17.19 -7.22 -31.49
C GLY A 140 -16.78 -7.40 -30.03
N LEU A 141 -17.75 -7.46 -29.12
CA LEU A 141 -17.48 -7.68 -27.69
C LEU A 141 -17.41 -9.18 -27.33
N ALA A 142 -17.87 -10.07 -28.20
CA ALA A 142 -17.87 -11.52 -27.93
C ALA A 142 -16.49 -12.08 -27.52
N ARG A 143 -15.39 -11.48 -27.98
CA ARG A 143 -14.02 -11.90 -27.60
C ARG A 143 -13.68 -11.71 -26.11
N PHE A 144 -14.42 -10.83 -25.44
CA PHE A 144 -14.26 -10.54 -24.01
C PHE A 144 -15.16 -11.41 -23.13
N TYR A 145 -15.89 -12.36 -23.73
CA TYR A 145 -16.66 -13.33 -22.96
C TYR A 145 -15.73 -14.09 -22.01
N LEU A 146 -16.16 -14.19 -20.75
CA LEU A 146 -15.44 -14.88 -19.69
C LEU A 146 -16.13 -16.20 -19.41
N GLU A 147 -15.37 -17.29 -19.55
CA GLU A 147 -15.78 -18.63 -19.15
C GLU A 147 -15.76 -18.78 -17.62
N ASP A 148 -16.38 -19.83 -17.10
CA ASP A 148 -16.51 -20.03 -15.65
C ASP A 148 -15.15 -20.15 -14.95
N GLU A 149 -14.18 -20.81 -15.57
CA GLU A 149 -12.81 -20.91 -15.04
C GLU A 149 -12.12 -19.54 -14.95
N GLU A 150 -12.42 -18.63 -15.88
CA GLU A 150 -11.88 -17.27 -15.87
C GLU A 150 -12.51 -16.44 -14.76
N TRP A 151 -13.81 -16.61 -14.51
CA TRP A 151 -14.49 -15.98 -13.37
C TRP A 151 -13.94 -16.47 -12.03
N ASP A 152 -13.66 -17.77 -11.92
CA ASP A 152 -13.08 -18.36 -10.72
C ASP A 152 -11.67 -17.84 -10.48
N LEU A 153 -10.84 -17.75 -11.53
CA LEU A 153 -9.52 -17.14 -11.46
C LEU A 153 -9.59 -15.68 -10.98
N LEU A 154 -10.48 -14.87 -11.55
CA LEU A 154 -10.65 -13.46 -11.13
C LEU A 154 -11.11 -13.35 -9.68
N THR A 155 -11.97 -14.25 -9.22
CA THR A 155 -12.44 -14.29 -7.83
C THR A 155 -11.31 -14.58 -6.87
N GLN A 156 -10.50 -15.61 -7.17
CA GLN A 156 -9.33 -15.98 -6.38
C GLN A 156 -8.27 -14.84 -6.38
N LEU A 157 -7.97 -14.29 -7.55
CA LEU A 157 -7.00 -13.20 -7.71
C LEU A 157 -7.43 -11.95 -6.94
N HIS A 158 -8.71 -11.56 -7.01
CA HIS A 158 -9.23 -10.45 -6.23
C HIS A 158 -9.11 -10.70 -4.72
N GLY A 159 -9.35 -11.94 -4.27
CA GLY A 159 -9.16 -12.34 -2.88
C GLY A 159 -7.73 -12.08 -2.39
N VAL A 160 -6.72 -12.44 -3.20
CA VAL A 160 -5.32 -12.19 -2.86
C VAL A 160 -4.97 -10.70 -2.91
N LEU A 161 -5.47 -9.96 -3.91
CA LEU A 161 -5.11 -8.55 -4.11
C LEU A 161 -5.77 -7.57 -3.12
N VAL A 162 -6.88 -7.95 -2.47
CA VAL A 162 -7.64 -7.03 -1.62
C VAL A 162 -6.84 -6.50 -0.42
N ILE A 163 -5.84 -7.25 0.05
CA ILE A 163 -5.02 -6.83 1.19
C ILE A 163 -4.18 -5.60 0.84
N PHE A 164 -3.68 -5.51 -0.39
CA PHE A 164 -2.88 -4.38 -0.86
C PHE A 164 -3.73 -3.11 -0.90
N LEU A 165 -4.97 -3.21 -1.39
CA LEU A 165 -5.89 -2.08 -1.38
C LEU A 165 -6.13 -1.56 0.05
N LYS A 166 -6.43 -2.47 0.99
CA LYS A 166 -6.63 -2.10 2.41
C LYS A 166 -5.38 -1.50 3.04
N ALA A 167 -4.21 -2.03 2.72
CA ALA A 167 -2.93 -1.53 3.20
C ALA A 167 -2.67 -0.11 2.69
N THR A 168 -2.88 0.15 1.40
CA THR A 168 -2.73 1.49 0.84
C THR A 168 -3.73 2.47 1.43
N GLU A 169 -5.02 2.10 1.49
CA GLU A 169 -6.04 2.95 2.11
C GLU A 169 -5.69 3.31 3.55
N ARG A 170 -5.09 2.36 4.29
CA ARG A 170 -4.62 2.59 5.66
C ARG A 170 -3.46 3.59 5.71
N ILE A 171 -2.42 3.40 4.90
CA ILE A 171 -1.18 4.21 4.93
C ILE A 171 -1.38 5.59 4.25
N SER A 172 -2.36 5.73 3.36
CA SER A 172 -2.68 6.97 2.65
C SER A 172 -3.70 7.86 3.38
N GLN A 173 -3.93 7.66 4.67
CA GLN A 173 -4.78 8.56 5.46
C GLN A 173 -4.08 9.90 5.64
N SER A 174 -4.84 10.99 5.48
CA SER A 174 -4.29 12.34 5.58
C SER A 174 -4.24 12.84 7.02
N ASN A 175 -3.25 13.69 7.30
CA ASN A 175 -3.03 14.34 8.60
C ASN A 175 -2.77 13.36 9.76
N VAL A 176 -2.28 12.16 9.44
CA VAL A 176 -1.90 11.15 10.45
C VAL A 176 -0.52 10.61 10.09
N PRO A 177 0.47 10.73 10.98
CA PRO A 177 1.79 10.15 10.73
C PRO A 177 1.74 8.64 11.01
N LEU A 178 1.88 7.86 9.95
CA LEU A 178 1.67 6.42 9.96
C LEU A 178 2.95 5.63 9.72
N LEU A 179 4.12 6.25 9.84
CA LEU A 179 5.38 5.57 9.52
C LEU A 179 5.60 4.34 10.42
N HIS A 180 5.10 4.41 11.66
CA HIS A 180 5.10 3.31 12.62
C HIS A 180 4.20 2.13 12.21
N GLU A 181 3.31 2.30 11.23
CA GLU A 181 2.47 1.24 10.73
C GLU A 181 3.06 0.54 9.50
N VAL A 182 4.12 1.08 8.88
CA VAL A 182 4.67 0.53 7.63
C VAL A 182 5.19 -0.89 7.82
N ILE A 183 6.05 -1.14 8.81
CA ILE A 183 6.55 -2.49 9.12
C ILE A 183 5.38 -3.45 9.44
N PRO A 184 4.45 -3.10 10.35
CA PRO A 184 3.26 -3.93 10.59
C PRO A 184 2.39 -4.22 9.37
N VAL A 185 2.19 -3.24 8.50
CA VAL A 185 1.41 -3.42 7.27
C VAL A 185 2.12 -4.40 6.33
N ILE A 186 3.44 -4.26 6.15
CA ILE A 186 4.22 -5.18 5.32
C ILE A 186 4.19 -6.61 5.90
N ASP A 187 4.32 -6.76 7.23
CA ASP A 187 4.25 -8.06 7.90
C ASP A 187 2.88 -8.73 7.69
N ILE A 188 1.79 -7.96 7.76
CA ILE A 188 0.42 -8.45 7.50
C ILE A 188 0.27 -8.91 6.04
N ILE A 189 0.74 -8.12 5.07
CA ILE A 189 0.69 -8.51 3.65
C ILE A 189 1.54 -9.76 3.42
N SER A 190 2.73 -9.83 4.02
CA SER A 190 3.63 -10.98 3.92
C SER A 190 2.96 -12.25 4.43
N GLY A 191 2.33 -12.20 5.61
CA GLY A 191 1.56 -13.30 6.18
C GLY A 191 0.41 -13.74 5.25
N TRP A 192 -0.35 -12.79 4.71
CA TRP A 192 -1.44 -13.07 3.77
C TRP A 192 -0.97 -13.78 2.49
N LEU A 193 0.17 -13.35 1.93
CA LEU A 193 0.77 -13.99 0.76
C LEU A 193 1.28 -15.39 1.11
N ILE A 194 1.90 -15.58 2.28
CA ILE A 194 2.36 -16.89 2.76
C ILE A 194 1.19 -17.87 2.89
N GLU A 195 0.09 -17.45 3.48
CA GLU A 195 -1.13 -18.26 3.58
C GLU A 195 -1.69 -18.60 2.19
N SER A 196 -1.69 -17.63 1.27
CA SER A 196 -2.12 -17.82 -0.12
C SER A 196 -1.23 -18.81 -0.88
N MET A 197 0.09 -18.79 -0.63
CA MET A 197 1.04 -19.75 -1.22
C MET A 197 0.81 -21.17 -0.66
N ALA A 198 0.63 -21.27 0.65
CA ALA A 198 0.40 -22.53 1.36
C ALA A 198 -0.92 -23.18 0.93
N ASN A 199 -1.96 -22.39 0.67
CA ASN A 199 -3.24 -22.82 0.13
C ASN A 199 -3.83 -24.04 0.87
N ALA A 200 -3.90 -23.94 2.20
CA ALA A 200 -4.23 -25.07 3.07
C ALA A 200 -5.63 -25.68 2.81
N ASP A 201 -6.56 -24.87 2.32
CA ASP A 201 -7.92 -25.28 1.96
C ASP A 201 -8.04 -25.78 0.50
N GLY A 202 -6.97 -25.68 -0.29
CA GLY A 202 -6.96 -26.07 -1.70
C GLY A 202 -7.76 -25.14 -2.62
N ALA A 203 -8.17 -23.95 -2.17
CA ALA A 203 -9.10 -23.09 -2.90
C ALA A 203 -8.46 -22.29 -4.05
N LEU A 204 -7.16 -22.03 -3.97
CA LEU A 204 -6.42 -21.22 -4.96
C LEU A 204 -5.80 -22.09 -6.07
N SER A 205 -6.00 -21.65 -7.31
CA SER A 205 -5.37 -22.20 -8.50
C SER A 205 -3.85 -22.01 -8.51
N THR A 206 -3.16 -22.84 -9.28
CA THR A 206 -1.70 -22.79 -9.43
C THR A 206 -1.22 -21.41 -9.89
N GLN A 207 -1.98 -20.73 -10.76
CA GLN A 207 -1.69 -19.40 -11.28
C GLN A 207 -1.69 -18.34 -10.17
N VAL A 208 -2.72 -18.35 -9.31
CA VAL A 208 -2.85 -17.38 -8.21
C VAL A 208 -1.78 -17.63 -7.16
N ARG A 209 -1.51 -18.89 -6.82
CA ARG A 209 -0.43 -19.27 -5.90
C ARG A 209 0.93 -18.83 -6.41
N TYR A 210 1.20 -19.05 -7.70
CA TYR A 210 2.42 -18.59 -8.35
C TYR A 210 2.55 -17.05 -8.29
N GLY A 211 1.44 -16.33 -8.54
CA GLY A 211 1.37 -14.89 -8.35
C GLY A 211 1.67 -14.45 -6.90
N ALA A 212 1.18 -15.20 -5.90
CA ALA A 212 1.47 -14.93 -4.49
C ALA A 212 2.96 -15.14 -4.15
N VAL A 213 3.63 -16.14 -4.73
CA VAL A 213 5.10 -16.33 -4.60
C VAL A 213 5.86 -15.13 -5.15
N LEU A 214 5.50 -14.68 -6.36
CA LEU A 214 6.10 -13.49 -6.97
C LEU A 214 5.89 -12.25 -6.09
N GLY A 215 4.64 -12.02 -5.67
CA GLY A 215 4.29 -10.89 -4.81
C GLY A 215 5.06 -10.92 -3.49
N TRP A 216 5.25 -12.10 -2.89
CA TRP A 216 5.97 -12.23 -1.63
C TRP A 216 7.47 -11.96 -1.78
N LYS A 217 8.11 -12.50 -2.83
CA LYS A 217 9.53 -12.20 -3.10
C LYS A 217 9.76 -10.72 -3.40
N LEU A 218 8.88 -10.11 -4.18
CA LEU A 218 8.96 -8.68 -4.48
C LEU A 218 8.69 -7.83 -3.24
N LEU A 219 7.74 -8.22 -2.38
CA LEU A 219 7.51 -7.55 -1.10
C LEU A 219 8.74 -7.58 -0.20
N ASN A 220 9.45 -8.71 -0.11
CA ASN A 220 10.68 -8.83 0.69
C ASN A 220 11.79 -7.88 0.22
N LYS A 221 11.88 -7.60 -1.09
CA LYS A 221 12.80 -6.58 -1.61
C LYS A 221 12.48 -5.22 -0.97
N TYR A 222 11.25 -4.74 -1.11
CA TYR A 222 10.87 -3.44 -0.55
C TYR A 222 10.84 -3.42 0.99
N TYR A 223 10.59 -4.56 1.62
CA TYR A 223 10.76 -4.68 3.07
C TYR A 223 12.22 -4.44 3.48
N SER A 224 13.17 -4.95 2.70
CA SER A 224 14.60 -4.71 2.92
C SER A 224 14.97 -3.24 2.74
N ALA A 225 14.26 -2.49 1.89
CA ALA A 225 14.47 -1.04 1.75
C ALA A 225 14.13 -0.25 3.02
N THR A 226 13.33 -0.82 3.95
CA THR A 226 13.13 -0.19 5.27
C THR A 226 14.41 -0.14 6.11
N ASP A 227 15.42 -0.93 5.75
CA ASP A 227 16.73 -0.92 6.41
C ASP A 227 17.61 0.26 5.97
N GLU A 228 17.25 0.95 4.89
CA GLU A 228 18.00 2.11 4.38
C GLU A 228 17.80 3.37 5.25
N SER A 229 16.79 3.35 6.13
CA SER A 229 16.52 4.46 7.04
C SER A 229 16.30 3.96 8.48
N ILE A 230 17.00 4.59 9.43
CA ILE A 230 16.83 4.32 10.87
C ILE A 230 15.39 4.56 11.34
N MET A 231 14.65 5.41 10.61
CA MET A 231 13.30 5.85 10.97
C MET A 231 12.36 4.68 11.23
N TYR A 232 12.31 3.69 10.33
CA TYR A 232 11.35 2.58 10.40
C TYR A 232 11.55 1.69 11.63
N ARG A 233 12.80 1.50 12.08
CA ARG A 233 13.10 0.65 13.24
C ARG A 233 13.02 1.45 14.55
N CYS A 234 13.58 2.65 14.57
CA CYS A 234 13.57 3.53 15.76
C CYS A 234 12.14 3.87 16.18
N ILE A 235 11.27 4.22 15.22
CA ILE A 235 9.88 4.59 15.51
C ILE A 235 9.11 3.45 16.19
N MET A 236 9.34 2.18 15.81
CA MET A 236 8.71 1.02 16.42
C MET A 236 9.12 0.88 17.89
N MET A 237 10.38 1.17 18.22
CA MET A 237 10.87 1.08 19.60
C MET A 237 10.41 2.26 20.48
N LEU A 238 10.22 3.43 19.87
CA LEU A 238 9.67 4.61 20.53
C LEU A 238 8.14 4.55 20.67
N HIS A 239 7.47 3.67 19.92
CA HIS A 239 6.02 3.51 20.01
C HIS A 239 5.62 2.70 21.26
N PRO A 240 4.78 3.24 22.18
CA PRO A 240 4.45 2.60 23.46
C PRO A 240 3.81 1.21 23.34
N LYS A 241 3.05 0.96 22.27
CA LYS A 241 2.41 -0.33 21.97
C LYS A 241 3.38 -1.41 21.46
N HIS A 242 4.44 -1.02 20.77
CA HIS A 242 5.28 -1.94 19.99
C HIS A 242 6.54 -2.30 20.76
N LYS A 243 7.46 -1.35 20.90
CA LYS A 243 8.78 -1.55 21.50
C LYS A 243 9.54 -2.71 20.84
N LEU A 244 10.54 -3.26 21.55
CA LEU A 244 11.23 -4.49 21.16
C LEU A 244 10.29 -5.71 21.12
N GLU A 245 9.18 -5.67 21.86
CA GLU A 245 8.24 -6.78 21.97
C GLU A 245 7.59 -7.10 20.62
N TYR A 246 7.31 -6.08 19.81
CA TYR A 246 6.79 -6.26 18.46
C TYR A 246 7.70 -7.18 17.62
N PHE A 247 9.00 -6.89 17.56
CA PHE A 247 9.95 -7.68 16.77
C PHE A 247 10.08 -9.11 17.29
N ARG A 248 9.99 -9.31 18.61
CA ARG A 248 9.99 -10.65 19.23
C ARG A 248 8.74 -11.45 18.85
N GLU A 249 7.57 -10.81 18.91
CA GLU A 249 6.29 -11.41 18.52
C GLU A 249 6.29 -11.77 17.01
N GLN A 250 6.90 -10.93 16.16
CA GLN A 250 7.11 -11.20 14.74
C GLN A 250 8.30 -12.14 14.45
N LYS A 251 8.91 -12.73 15.49
CA LYS A 251 10.01 -13.71 15.37
C LYS A 251 11.20 -13.20 14.57
N TRP A 252 11.50 -11.90 14.65
CA TRP A 252 12.72 -11.35 14.07
C TRP A 252 13.95 -12.04 14.66
N LYS A 253 15.01 -12.18 13.84
CA LYS A 253 16.27 -12.74 14.32
C LYS A 253 16.83 -11.85 15.42
N THR A 254 17.37 -12.45 16.48
CA THR A 254 17.98 -11.71 17.59
C THR A 254 19.01 -10.70 17.09
N THR A 255 19.81 -11.04 16.08
CA THR A 255 20.79 -10.13 15.47
C THR A 255 20.15 -8.88 14.85
N TRP A 256 18.95 -8.99 14.27
CA TRP A 256 18.23 -7.85 13.71
C TRP A 256 17.63 -6.96 14.81
N ILE A 257 17.11 -7.58 15.87
CA ILE A 257 16.60 -6.86 17.03
C ILE A 257 17.74 -6.06 17.69
N THR A 258 18.89 -6.70 17.90
CA THR A 258 20.08 -6.04 18.45
C THR A 258 20.57 -4.91 17.55
N ALA A 259 20.60 -5.12 16.22
CA ALA A 259 20.99 -4.06 15.29
C ALA A 259 20.03 -2.86 15.33
N ALA A 260 18.72 -3.10 15.41
CA ALA A 260 17.73 -2.04 15.58
C ALA A 260 17.97 -1.26 16.88
N GLU A 261 18.13 -1.97 18.00
CA GLU A 261 18.39 -1.37 19.30
C GLU A 261 19.67 -0.50 19.30
N GLU A 262 20.74 -1.00 18.68
CA GLU A 262 22.00 -0.27 18.53
C GLU A 262 21.81 1.03 17.73
N LEU A 263 21.05 1.00 16.62
CA LEU A 263 20.74 2.22 15.85
C LEU A 263 20.01 3.26 16.68
N LEU A 264 19.02 2.83 17.49
CA LEU A 264 18.29 3.74 18.38
C LEU A 264 19.20 4.36 19.44
N ARG A 265 20.09 3.56 20.03
CA ARG A 265 21.05 4.03 21.03
C ARG A 265 22.05 5.02 20.45
N GLN A 266 22.59 4.74 19.27
CA GLN A 266 23.49 5.65 18.57
C GLN A 266 22.84 7.00 18.32
N GLU A 267 21.60 7.00 17.82
CA GLU A 267 20.86 8.23 17.56
C GLU A 267 20.55 9.01 18.85
N TRP A 268 20.15 8.29 19.91
CA TRP A 268 19.92 8.87 21.23
C TRP A 268 21.17 9.56 21.78
N GLU A 269 22.30 8.87 21.81
CA GLU A 269 23.58 9.39 22.32
C GLU A 269 24.09 10.59 21.52
N LEU A 270 23.91 10.56 20.19
CA LEU A 270 24.44 11.59 19.29
C LEU A 270 23.64 12.89 19.35
N HIS A 271 22.30 12.80 19.42
CA HIS A 271 21.42 13.94 19.15
C HIS A 271 20.51 14.35 20.32
N TYR A 272 20.16 13.45 21.23
CA TYR A 272 19.06 13.68 22.18
C TYR A 272 19.45 13.61 23.64
N LYS A 273 20.43 12.78 23.98
CA LYS A 273 20.90 12.62 25.35
C LYS A 273 21.46 13.94 25.89
N PRO A 274 21.00 14.41 27.06
CA PRO A 274 21.55 15.61 27.67
C PRO A 274 23.07 15.46 27.89
N LYS A 275 23.85 16.39 27.33
CA LYS A 275 25.27 16.47 27.61
C LYS A 275 25.44 16.96 29.05
N PRO A 276 26.36 16.40 29.85
CA PRO A 276 26.65 16.93 31.16
C PRO A 276 27.11 18.38 31.01
N ASP A 277 26.42 19.30 31.67
CA ASP A 277 26.75 20.72 31.66
C ASP A 277 28.18 20.94 32.20
N GLU A 278 29.11 21.38 31.34
CA GLU A 278 30.44 21.83 31.79
C GLU A 278 30.35 23.05 32.75
N ASN A 279 29.18 23.72 32.83
CA ASN A 279 28.94 24.89 33.69
C ASN A 279 28.09 24.62 34.94
N ALA A 280 27.49 23.44 35.13
CA ALA A 280 26.72 23.15 36.35
C ALA A 280 27.61 23.08 37.61
N SER A 281 28.90 22.77 37.44
CA SER A 281 29.90 22.79 38.51
C SER A 281 30.25 24.19 39.02
N ALA A 282 29.89 25.27 38.32
CA ALA A 282 30.20 26.64 38.73
C ALA A 282 29.06 27.31 39.52
N SER A 283 27.80 26.89 39.32
CA SER A 283 26.62 27.57 39.90
C SER A 283 26.17 27.01 41.25
N ALA A 284 26.68 25.85 41.68
CA ALA A 284 26.39 25.27 42.99
C ALA A 284 26.97 26.06 44.18
N SER A 285 27.71 27.15 43.93
CA SER A 285 28.34 27.96 44.99
C SER A 285 27.56 29.20 45.43
N GLN A 286 26.39 29.52 44.85
CA GLN A 286 25.65 30.74 45.21
C GLN A 286 24.12 30.53 45.30
N SER A 287 23.66 29.80 46.32
CA SER A 287 22.32 29.98 46.90
C SER A 287 22.20 29.24 48.23
N GLN A 288 22.92 29.72 49.24
CA GLN A 288 22.56 29.42 50.62
C GLN A 288 21.47 30.41 51.05
N THR A 289 20.20 30.03 50.88
CA THR A 289 19.10 30.61 51.65
C THR A 289 18.60 29.54 52.61
N THR A 290 18.72 29.86 53.88
CA THR A 290 18.37 29.05 55.04
C THR A 290 16.87 28.80 55.12
N ASP A 291 16.43 27.59 54.83
CA ASP A 291 15.29 26.99 55.49
C ASP A 291 15.64 25.52 55.76
N ASN A 292 15.90 25.20 57.02
CA ASN A 292 16.45 23.92 57.43
C ASN A 292 15.29 22.96 57.70
N ASP A 293 14.53 22.65 56.65
CA ASP A 293 13.44 21.68 56.72
C ASP A 293 14.02 20.26 56.83
N PRO A 294 13.83 19.56 57.97
CA PRO A 294 14.32 18.20 58.16
C PRO A 294 13.68 17.17 57.22
N PHE A 295 12.63 17.52 56.48
CA PHE A 295 11.98 16.68 55.47
C PHE A 295 12.30 17.10 54.02
N ALA A 296 13.11 18.14 53.78
CA ALA A 296 13.51 18.54 52.43
C ALA A 296 14.17 17.39 51.65
N SER A 297 14.86 16.48 52.35
CA SER A 297 15.45 15.27 51.75
C SER A 297 14.43 14.23 51.31
N LEU A 298 13.19 14.29 51.81
CA LEU A 298 12.07 13.46 51.37
C LEU A 298 11.45 14.02 50.08
N ASP A 299 11.38 15.35 49.97
CA ASP A 299 10.90 16.05 48.77
C ASP A 299 11.93 16.02 47.62
N THR A 300 13.23 15.90 47.95
CA THR A 300 14.32 15.64 46.99
C THR A 300 14.74 14.17 46.93
N PHE A 301 13.99 13.25 47.56
CA PHE A 301 14.21 11.82 47.36
C PHE A 301 13.70 11.42 45.97
N THR A 302 14.46 11.77 44.94
CA THR A 302 14.40 11.08 43.67
C THR A 302 15.09 9.74 43.89
N LEU A 303 14.41 8.66 43.52
CA LEU A 303 15.15 7.48 43.11
C LEU A 303 15.96 7.95 41.90
N ASP A 304 17.19 8.37 42.12
CA ASP A 304 18.18 8.52 41.07
C ASP A 304 18.30 7.14 40.46
N GLY A 305 17.47 6.87 39.47
CA GLY A 305 17.59 5.72 38.62
C GLY A 305 18.92 5.93 37.91
N ASP A 306 19.96 5.30 38.43
CA ASP A 306 21.35 5.29 37.93
C ASP A 306 21.47 4.69 36.50
N GLY A 307 20.34 4.50 35.80
CA GLY A 307 20.24 3.96 34.46
C GLY A 307 19.88 5.05 33.45
N ASP A 308 20.39 4.90 32.24
CA ASP A 308 20.06 5.75 31.10
C ASP A 308 18.54 5.82 30.87
N ILE A 309 18.01 6.99 30.51
CA ILE A 309 16.57 7.22 30.31
C ILE A 309 16.02 6.31 29.20
N LEU A 310 16.80 6.09 28.14
CA LEU A 310 16.41 5.18 27.05
C LEU A 310 16.33 3.74 27.56
N ASP A 311 17.27 3.31 28.41
CA ASP A 311 17.23 1.98 29.02
C ASP A 311 16.00 1.79 29.89
N ASN A 312 15.69 2.77 30.73
CA ASN A 312 14.48 2.76 31.55
C ASN A 312 13.24 2.65 30.66
N TRP A 313 13.16 3.40 29.56
CA TRP A 313 12.06 3.29 28.59
C TRP A 313 11.94 1.89 27.99
N LEU A 314 13.04 1.33 27.49
CA LEU A 314 13.04 0.02 26.83
C LEU A 314 12.66 -1.11 27.80
N GLN A 315 12.91 -0.93 29.10
CA GLN A 315 12.51 -1.88 30.15
C GLN A 315 11.05 -1.74 30.60
N THR A 316 10.43 -0.56 30.43
CA THR A 316 9.01 -0.42 30.79
C THR A 316 8.10 -1.28 29.89
N PRO A 317 7.02 -1.87 30.43
CA PRO A 317 6.13 -2.74 29.67
C PRO A 317 5.44 -2.01 28.50
N THR A 318 5.00 -2.77 27.50
CA THR A 318 4.23 -2.22 26.38
C THR A 318 2.84 -1.79 26.82
N THR A 319 2.38 -0.65 26.29
CA THR A 319 1.03 -0.13 26.53
C THR A 319 0.15 -0.52 25.35
N ARG A 320 -0.45 -1.72 25.40
CA ARG A 320 -1.25 -2.29 24.30
C ARG A 320 -2.46 -1.43 23.90
N SER A 321 -2.98 -0.63 24.83
CA SER A 321 -4.11 0.28 24.62
C SER A 321 -3.72 1.65 24.03
N CYS A 322 -2.43 1.90 23.76
CA CYS A 322 -1.97 3.14 23.18
C CYS A 322 -2.37 3.23 21.70
N ASN A 323 -3.37 4.06 21.40
CA ASN A 323 -3.82 4.36 20.04
C ASN A 323 -3.30 5.72 19.54
N ASP A 324 -2.79 6.57 20.44
CA ASP A 324 -2.24 7.88 20.12
C ASP A 324 -0.83 8.01 20.71
N PRO A 325 0.21 7.53 20.00
CA PRO A 325 1.58 7.60 20.47
C PRO A 325 2.11 9.04 20.54
N LEU A 326 1.62 9.95 19.68
CA LEU A 326 2.01 11.36 19.73
C LEU A 326 1.45 12.05 20.97
N GLY A 327 0.17 11.86 21.27
CA GLY A 327 -0.44 12.37 22.49
C GLY A 327 0.23 11.82 23.75
N PHE A 328 0.62 10.53 23.73
CA PHE A 328 1.39 9.92 24.82
C PHE A 328 2.71 10.69 25.07
N TRP A 329 3.52 10.93 24.03
CA TRP A 329 4.81 11.59 24.20
C TRP A 329 4.70 13.10 24.44
N ASP A 330 3.71 13.78 23.85
CA ASP A 330 3.46 15.20 24.11
C ASP A 330 3.07 15.45 25.58
N GLN A 331 2.33 14.53 26.20
CA GLN A 331 2.05 14.59 27.64
C GLN A 331 3.34 14.51 28.47
N HIS A 332 4.24 13.57 28.14
CA HIS A 332 5.53 13.43 28.85
C HIS A 332 6.44 14.64 28.64
N ARG A 333 6.45 15.21 27.42
CA ARG A 333 7.19 16.45 27.12
C ARG A 333 6.65 17.63 27.92
N LYS A 334 5.33 17.80 28.01
CA LYS A 334 4.68 18.88 28.77
C LYS A 334 4.82 18.73 30.29
N ALA A 335 4.80 17.50 30.79
CA ALA A 335 5.04 17.22 32.21
C ALA A 335 6.48 17.60 32.64
N GLY A 336 7.42 17.60 31.69
CA GLY A 336 8.82 17.94 31.93
C GLY A 336 9.55 16.88 32.75
N GLY A 337 10.77 17.21 33.18
CA GLY A 337 11.61 16.32 33.97
C GLY A 337 12.45 15.34 33.14
N ILE A 338 12.78 14.19 33.73
CA ILE A 338 13.76 13.24 33.16
C ILE A 338 13.34 12.64 31.80
N TRP A 339 12.05 12.64 31.49
CA TRP A 339 11.54 12.06 30.23
C TRP A 339 11.52 13.04 29.06
N GLU A 340 11.72 14.34 29.28
CA GLU A 340 11.60 15.36 28.25
C GLU A 340 12.51 15.12 27.02
N PRO A 341 13.80 14.78 27.18
CA PRO A 341 14.67 14.61 26.01
C PRO A 341 14.28 13.39 25.17
N LEU A 342 13.85 12.30 25.82
CA LEU A 342 13.35 11.12 25.12
C LEU A 342 12.01 11.38 24.44
N ALA A 343 11.13 12.16 25.08
CA ALA A 343 9.86 12.56 24.47
C ALA A 343 10.07 13.40 23.21
N ARG A 344 11.11 14.25 23.18
CA ARG A 344 11.50 15.01 21.99
C ARG A 344 11.92 14.09 20.84
N MET A 345 12.82 13.13 21.12
CA MET A 345 13.22 12.10 20.15
C MET A 345 12.00 11.34 19.61
N ALA A 346 11.14 10.88 20.50
CA ALA A 346 9.96 10.14 20.09
C ALA A 346 9.04 10.96 19.17
N LEU A 347 8.82 12.24 19.48
CA LEU A 347 7.99 13.13 18.65
C LEU A 347 8.61 13.40 17.27
N ASP A 348 9.93 13.59 17.18
CA ASP A 348 10.62 13.79 15.91
C ASP A 348 10.46 12.57 14.99
N PHE A 349 10.56 11.36 15.53
CA PHE A 349 10.37 10.12 14.76
C PHE A 349 8.89 9.87 14.45
N LEU A 350 8.00 9.96 15.44
CA LEU A 350 6.58 9.60 15.32
C LEU A 350 5.76 10.57 14.49
N SER A 351 6.24 11.79 14.26
CA SER A 351 5.58 12.79 13.42
C SER A 351 5.89 12.65 11.93
N ALA A 352 6.80 11.75 11.55
CA ALA A 352 7.15 11.51 10.16
C ALA A 352 5.98 10.87 9.37
N PRO A 353 5.64 11.39 8.18
CA PRO A 353 4.59 10.82 7.34
C PRO A 353 5.06 9.49 6.72
N ALA A 354 4.11 8.57 6.48
CA ALA A 354 4.38 7.31 5.78
C ALA A 354 4.26 7.40 4.26
N ALA A 355 3.53 8.39 3.76
CA ALA A 355 3.25 8.57 2.34
C ALA A 355 3.29 10.05 1.97
N SER A 356 3.66 10.33 0.71
CA SER A 356 3.61 11.66 0.09
C SER A 356 2.19 12.15 -0.18
N THR A 357 1.15 11.40 0.18
CA THR A 357 -0.25 11.71 -0.17
C THR A 357 -0.73 13.05 0.37
N ASP A 358 -0.19 13.51 1.50
CA ASP A 358 -0.50 14.85 2.03
C ASP A 358 0.14 15.97 1.20
N VAL A 359 1.30 15.69 0.59
CA VAL A 359 1.97 16.59 -0.35
C VAL A 359 1.22 16.60 -1.69
N GLU A 360 0.89 15.43 -2.23
CA GLU A 360 0.16 15.29 -3.51
C GLU A 360 -1.22 15.95 -3.49
N ARG A 361 -1.95 15.86 -2.37
CA ARG A 361 -3.26 16.51 -2.20
C ARG A 361 -3.18 18.02 -2.01
N ALA A 362 -2.07 18.54 -1.49
CA ALA A 362 -1.85 19.98 -1.43
C ALA A 362 -1.60 20.59 -2.83
N PHE A 363 -1.16 19.76 -3.79
CA PHE A 363 -0.91 20.13 -5.18
C PHE A 363 -2.05 19.76 -6.16
N SER A 364 -3.07 19.03 -5.71
CA SER A 364 -4.27 18.65 -6.48
C SER A 364 -5.41 19.63 -6.24
#